data_AF-A0A2N3K208-F1
#
_entry.id   AF-A0A2N3K208-F1
#
_cell.length_a   1.000
_cell.length_b   1.000
_cell.length_c   1.000
_cell.angle_alpha   90.00
_cell.angle_beta   90.00
_cell.angle_gamma   90.00
#
_symmetry.space_group_name_H-M   'P 1'
#
loop_
_entity.id
_entity.type
_entity.pdbx_description
1 polymer ?
#
loop_
_entity_poly.entity_id
_entity_poly.type
_entity_poly.pdbx_seq_one_letter_code
_entity_poly.pdbx_strand_id
1 'polypeptide(L)'
;MVCRDCCCGTPKVTGVDHAVQSARLRSLVPVRVSECLDVCEQANVIVVQPTAEGRAAGARPVWFGLVNDPDATEDIPAWARAGGPGVAPLTDILDLYTMTPPRRRTPS
;
A
#
# COMPACT_ATOMS: atom_id res chain seq x y z
N MET A 1 2.54 5.00 -0.96
CA MET A 1 1.95 5.29 -2.28
C MET A 1 0.63 4.55 -2.37
N VAL A 2 -0.37 5.10 -3.04
CA VAL A 2 -1.64 4.43 -3.29
C VAL A 2 -1.94 4.48 -4.79
N CYS A 3 -2.27 3.33 -5.38
CA CYS A 3 -2.69 3.23 -6.78
C CYS A 3 -4.11 3.77 -6.92
N ARG A 4 -4.38 4.67 -7.87
CA ARG A 4 -5.71 5.25 -8.11
C ARG A 4 -6.05 5.44 -9.60
N ASP A 5 -5.58 4.54 -10.44
CA ASP A 5 -5.90 4.48 -11.87
C ASP A 5 -6.55 3.14 -12.23
N CYS A 6 -7.00 2.98 -13.48
CA CYS A 6 -7.53 1.82 -14.22
C CYS A 6 -8.33 0.75 -13.43
N CYS A 7 -7.77 0.16 -12.38
CA CYS A 7 -8.38 -0.83 -11.52
C CYS A 7 -8.57 -0.36 -10.06
N CYS A 8 -7.66 0.44 -9.52
CA CYS A 8 -7.74 0.94 -8.15
C CYS A 8 -8.47 2.28 -8.13
N GLY A 9 -9.40 2.47 -7.21
CA GLY A 9 -10.16 3.73 -7.17
C GLY A 9 -11.37 3.79 -8.11
N THR A 10 -11.70 2.69 -8.82
CA THR A 10 -12.80 2.61 -9.77
C THR A 10 -13.90 1.66 -9.28
N PRO A 11 -15.10 1.64 -9.89
CA PRO A 11 -16.18 0.71 -9.53
C PRO A 11 -15.83 -0.79 -9.66
N LYS A 12 -14.67 -1.13 -10.24
CA LYS A 12 -14.14 -2.51 -10.25
C LYS A 12 -14.01 -3.08 -8.84
N VAL A 13 -13.58 -2.25 -7.90
CA VAL A 13 -13.52 -2.61 -6.47
C VAL A 13 -14.80 -2.08 -5.82
N THR A 14 -15.72 -2.99 -5.56
CA THR A 14 -17.02 -2.71 -4.93
C THR A 14 -16.91 -2.70 -3.41
N GLY A 15 -17.88 -2.07 -2.73
CA GLY A 15 -17.92 -2.02 -1.26
C GLY A 15 -16.92 -1.06 -0.61
N VAL A 16 -16.15 -0.32 -1.42
CA VAL A 16 -15.13 0.64 -0.94
C VAL A 16 -15.46 2.03 -1.46
N ASP A 17 -15.51 3.01 -0.56
CA ASP A 17 -15.45 4.41 -0.94
C ASP A 17 -13.98 4.83 -1.08
N HIS A 18 -13.52 4.88 -2.33
CA HIS A 18 -12.12 5.17 -2.66
C HIS A 18 -11.68 6.59 -2.30
N ALA A 19 -12.61 7.55 -2.35
CA ALA A 19 -12.35 8.93 -2.01
C ALA A 19 -12.16 9.07 -0.49
N VAL A 20 -13.05 8.45 0.29
CA VAL A 20 -12.96 8.38 1.76
C VAL A 20 -11.69 7.66 2.18
N GLN A 21 -11.37 6.51 1.59
CA GLN A 21 -10.13 5.77 1.90
C GLN A 21 -8.90 6.64 1.63
N SER A 22 -8.85 7.35 0.49
CA SER A 22 -7.72 8.22 0.15
C SER A 22 -7.59 9.43 1.08
N ALA A 23 -8.71 10.04 1.44
CA ALA A 23 -8.74 11.15 2.40
C ALA A 23 -8.28 10.67 3.78
N ARG A 24 -8.74 9.49 4.20
CA ARG A 24 -8.36 8.88 5.47
C ARG A 24 -6.87 8.61 5.53
N LEU A 25 -6.30 7.91 4.54
CA LEU A 25 -4.86 7.65 4.48
C LEU A 25 -4.03 8.95 4.54
N ARG A 26 -4.44 9.99 3.81
CA ARG A 26 -3.76 11.31 3.83
C ARG A 26 -3.82 12.02 5.17
N SER A 27 -4.90 11.81 5.95
CA SER A 27 -5.00 12.34 7.30
C SER A 27 -4.07 11.63 8.29
N LEU A 28 -3.65 10.40 7.96
CA LEU A 28 -2.90 9.54 8.85
C LEU A 28 -1.39 9.58 8.59
N VAL A 29 -0.97 9.63 7.32
CA VAL A 29 0.44 9.58 6.90
C VAL A 29 0.65 10.36 5.58
N PRO A 30 1.90 10.73 5.24
CA PRO A 30 2.19 11.27 3.91
C PRO A 30 1.86 10.25 2.80
N VAL A 31 0.97 10.64 1.88
CA VAL A 31 0.53 9.78 0.77
C VAL A 31 0.90 10.42 -0.57
N ARG A 32 1.53 9.64 -1.44
CA ARG A 32 1.61 9.91 -2.87
C ARG A 32 0.63 9.01 -3.61
N VAL A 33 -0.13 9.59 -4.52
CA VAL A 33 -0.95 8.83 -5.45
C VAL A 33 -0.10 8.45 -6.65
N SER A 34 -0.15 7.18 -7.05
CA SER A 34 0.36 6.74 -8.34
C SER A 34 -0.80 6.52 -9.30
N GLU A 35 -0.48 6.55 -10.59
CA GLU A 35 -1.30 5.91 -11.61
C GLU A 35 -1.23 4.37 -11.43
N CYS A 36 -1.35 3.59 -12.50
CA CYS A 36 -1.32 2.13 -12.43
C CYS A 36 0.02 1.60 -11.88
N LEU A 37 -0.04 0.54 -11.05
CA LEU A 37 1.13 -0.20 -10.56
C LEU A 37 1.28 -1.58 -11.22
N ASP A 38 0.61 -1.80 -12.36
CA ASP A 38 0.61 -3.03 -13.17
C ASP A 38 0.19 -4.32 -12.45
N VAL A 39 -0.52 -4.19 -11.34
CA VAL A 39 -1.07 -5.31 -10.54
C VAL A 39 -2.57 -5.18 -10.35
N CYS A 40 -3.26 -4.98 -11.47
CA CYS A 40 -4.70 -4.75 -11.53
C CYS A 40 -5.58 -5.81 -10.87
N GLU A 41 -5.10 -7.05 -10.78
CA GLU A 41 -5.79 -8.18 -10.12
C GLU A 41 -5.78 -8.06 -8.59
N GLN A 42 -4.88 -7.24 -8.04
CA GLN A 42 -4.67 -7.06 -6.60
C GLN A 42 -5.32 -5.77 -6.07
N ALA A 43 -6.17 -5.10 -6.86
CA ALA A 43 -6.79 -3.85 -6.45
C ALA A 43 -7.62 -4.01 -5.15
N ASN A 44 -7.56 -3.10 -4.18
CA ASN A 44 -6.79 -1.84 -4.12
C ASN A 44 -5.35 -2.01 -3.58
N VAL A 45 -4.38 -1.30 -4.18
CA VAL A 45 -2.94 -1.45 -3.84
C VAL A 45 -2.36 -0.25 -3.09
N ILE A 46 -1.64 -0.55 -2.00
CA ILE A 46 -0.83 0.40 -1.22
C ILE A 46 0.61 -0.09 -1.16
N VAL A 47 1.57 0.83 -1.31
CA VAL A 47 3.01 0.54 -1.16
C VAL A 47 3.60 1.40 -0.07
N VAL A 48 4.16 0.78 0.96
CA VAL A 48 4.87 1.48 2.04
C VAL A 48 6.37 1.50 1.73
N GLN A 49 6.92 2.70 1.62
CA GLN A 49 8.35 2.90 1.41
C GLN A 49 9.09 2.80 2.75
N PRO A 50 10.29 2.22 2.80
CA PRO A 50 11.08 2.21 4.02
C PRO A 50 11.49 3.64 4.43
N THR A 51 11.68 3.84 5.73
CA THR A 51 12.30 5.05 6.29
C THR A 51 13.80 5.07 6.00
N ALA A 52 14.52 6.13 6.40
CA ALA A 52 15.98 6.14 6.29
C ALA A 52 16.61 5.00 7.11
N GLU A 53 16.12 4.80 8.33
CA GLU A 53 16.51 3.70 9.22
C GLU A 53 16.21 2.33 8.59
N GLY A 54 14.98 2.12 8.09
CA GLY A 54 14.63 0.87 7.41
C GLY A 54 15.53 0.58 6.22
N ARG A 55 15.88 1.60 5.40
CA ARG A 55 16.84 1.43 4.30
C ARG A 55 18.23 1.04 4.79
N ALA A 56 18.71 1.64 5.88
CA ALA A 56 20.00 1.30 6.49
C ALA A 56 20.01 -0.16 6.98
N ALA A 57 18.87 -0.67 7.43
CA ALA A 57 18.66 -2.08 7.77
C ALA A 57 18.43 -3.00 6.54
N GLY A 58 18.55 -2.49 5.31
CA GLY A 58 18.37 -3.25 4.07
C GLY A 58 16.91 -3.47 3.65
N ALA A 59 15.96 -2.78 4.28
CA ALA A 59 14.55 -2.94 3.97
C ALA A 59 14.18 -2.53 2.55
N ARG A 60 13.21 -3.25 1.99
CA ARG A 60 12.60 -2.97 0.69
C ARG A 60 11.17 -2.47 0.88
N PRO A 61 10.58 -1.80 -0.12
CA PRO A 61 9.17 -1.43 -0.06
C PRO A 61 8.30 -2.67 0.12
N VAL A 62 7.30 -2.57 1.00
CA VAL A 62 6.28 -3.62 1.18
C VAL A 62 5.03 -3.22 0.41
N TRP A 63 4.47 -4.19 -0.30
CA TRP A 63 3.33 -4.03 -1.17
C TRP A 63 2.13 -4.74 -0.56
N PHE A 64 1.02 -4.03 -0.48
CA PHE A 64 -0.25 -4.53 0.02
C PHE A 64 -1.28 -4.51 -1.11
N GLY A 65 -1.87 -5.67 -1.40
CA GLY A 65 -2.99 -5.82 -2.31
C GLY A 65 -4.29 -6.02 -1.55
N LEU A 66 -5.42 -5.98 -2.28
CA LEU A 66 -6.76 -6.25 -1.77
C LEU A 66 -7.14 -5.40 -0.53
N VAL A 67 -6.59 -4.18 -0.43
CA VAL A 67 -6.84 -3.25 0.69
C VAL A 67 -8.22 -2.62 0.53
N ASN A 68 -9.24 -3.44 0.76
CA ASN A 68 -10.63 -3.13 0.49
C ASN A 68 -11.44 -2.96 1.79
N ASP A 69 -10.94 -3.45 2.91
CA ASP A 69 -11.57 -3.25 4.20
C ASP A 69 -11.03 -1.99 4.94
N PRO A 70 -11.84 -1.42 5.85
CA PRO A 70 -11.42 -0.28 6.66
C PRO A 70 -10.28 -0.59 7.63
N ASP A 71 -10.17 -1.82 8.14
CA ASP A 71 -9.18 -2.17 9.17
C ASP A 71 -7.77 -2.09 8.59
N ALA A 72 -7.53 -2.67 7.41
CA ALA A 72 -6.28 -2.54 6.66
C ALA A 72 -5.97 -1.07 6.31
N THR A 73 -7.00 -0.24 6.09
CA THR A 73 -6.83 1.20 5.84
C THR A 73 -6.28 1.94 7.07
N GLU A 74 -6.52 1.44 8.28
CA GLU A 74 -6.00 1.99 9.53
C GLU A 74 -4.67 1.33 9.96
N ASP A 75 -4.56 0.01 9.81
CA ASP A 75 -3.43 -0.77 10.27
C ASP A 75 -2.15 -0.47 9.47
N ILE A 76 -2.25 -0.35 8.14
CA ILE A 76 -1.11 -0.03 7.28
C ILE A 76 -0.45 1.31 7.67
N PRO A 77 -1.17 2.45 7.79
CA PRO A 77 -0.57 3.69 8.23
C PRO A 77 -0.11 3.66 9.69
N ALA A 78 -0.78 2.92 10.58
CA ALA A 78 -0.30 2.73 11.96
C ALA A 78 1.07 2.04 11.98
N TRP A 79 1.22 0.95 11.25
CA TRP A 79 2.50 0.26 11.07
C TRP A 79 3.57 1.14 10.41
N ALA A 80 3.19 1.91 9.39
CA ALA A 80 4.10 2.85 8.73
C ALA A 80 4.62 3.93 9.70
N ARG A 81 3.79 4.43 10.62
CA ARG A 81 4.22 5.37 11.67
C ARG A 81 5.12 4.75 12.72
N ALA A 82 4.93 3.46 13.02
CA ALA A 82 5.79 2.71 13.93
C ALA A 82 7.21 2.47 13.35
N GLY A 83 7.46 2.87 12.10
CA GLY A 83 8.74 2.75 11.41
C GLY A 83 8.67 1.94 10.12
N GLY A 84 7.61 1.14 9.97
CA GLY A 84 7.32 0.38 8.75
C GLY A 84 8.42 -0.63 8.39
N PRO A 85 8.68 -0.86 7.09
CA PRO A 85 9.58 -1.92 6.63
C PRO A 85 10.98 -1.87 7.27
N GLY A 86 11.37 -2.98 7.89
CA GLY A 86 12.69 -3.18 8.51
C GLY A 86 12.90 -2.46 9.84
N VAL A 87 11.88 -1.78 10.39
CA VAL A 87 11.94 -1.13 11.71
C VAL A 87 10.82 -1.68 12.60
N ALA A 88 9.57 -1.64 12.14
CA ALA A 88 8.44 -2.20 12.85
C ALA A 88 8.14 -3.63 12.34
N PRO A 89 7.93 -4.63 13.22
CA PRO A 89 7.51 -5.95 12.79
C PRO A 89 6.17 -5.86 12.06
N LEU A 90 6.05 -6.60 10.96
CA LEU A 90 4.76 -6.75 10.28
C LEU A 90 3.88 -7.67 11.11
N THR A 91 2.62 -7.30 11.32
CA THR A 91 1.66 -8.16 12.02
C THR A 91 1.16 -9.28 11.11
N ASP A 92 0.76 -10.41 11.68
CA ASP A 92 0.20 -11.53 10.91
C ASP A 92 -1.02 -11.12 10.07
N ILE A 93 -1.83 -10.19 10.59
CA ILE A 93 -2.98 -9.63 9.87
C ILE A 93 -2.51 -8.85 8.63
N LEU A 94 -1.52 -7.96 8.76
CA LEU A 94 -0.99 -7.23 7.62
C LEU A 94 -0.27 -8.13 6.62
N ASP A 95 0.31 -9.24 7.08
CA ASP A 95 0.95 -10.24 6.21
C ASP A 95 -0.03 -10.86 5.22
N LEU A 96 -1.31 -11.02 5.59
CA LEU A 96 -2.38 -11.50 4.70
C LEU A 96 -2.59 -10.63 3.47
N TYR A 97 -2.24 -9.34 3.55
CA TYR A 97 -2.38 -8.39 2.45
C TYR A 97 -1.10 -8.28 1.61
N THR A 98 0.01 -8.87 2.06
CA THR A 98 1.28 -8.71 1.37
C THR A 98 1.26 -9.38 0.01
N MET A 99 1.91 -8.71 -0.94
CA MET A 99 2.04 -9.24 -2.29
C MET A 99 3.44 -9.01 -2.83
N THR A 100 3.85 -9.87 -3.76
CA THR A 100 5.11 -9.68 -4.48
C THR A 100 4.90 -8.59 -5.53
N PRO A 101 5.76 -7.55 -5.58
CA PRO A 101 5.68 -6.54 -6.63
C PRO A 101 5.88 -7.18 -8.02
N PRO A 102 5.29 -6.61 -9.08
CA PRO A 102 5.55 -7.10 -10.43
C PRO A 102 7.04 -6.93 -10.74
N ARG A 103 7.62 -7.88 -11.47
CA ARG A 103 9.01 -7.74 -11.92
C ARG A 103 9.11 -6.46 -12.74
N ARG A 104 10.11 -5.63 -12.44
CA ARG A 104 10.37 -4.39 -13.19
C ARG A 104 10.52 -4.75 -14.66
N ARG A 105 9.53 -4.39 -15.49
CA ARG A 105 9.68 -4.46 -16.94
C ARG A 105 10.68 -3.36 -17.30
N THR A 106 11.84 -3.74 -17.83
CA THR A 106 12.74 -2.76 -18.45
C THR A 106 12.00 -2.21 -19.67
N PRO A 107 11.78 -0.89 -19.79
CA PRO A 107 11.27 -0.32 -21.04
C PRO A 107 12.22 -0.73 -22.16
N SER A 108 11.68 -1.30 -23.23
CA SER A 108 12.43 -1.56 -24.47
C SER A 108 12.71 -0.26 -25.21
#